data_AF-A0A519V5Q5-F1
#
_entry.id   AF-A0A519V5Q5-F1
#
_cell.length_a   1.000
_cell.length_b   1.000
_cell.length_c   1.000
_cell.angle_alpha   90.00
_cell.angle_beta   90.00
_cell.angle_gamma   90.00
#
_symmetry.space_group_name_H-M   'P 1'
#
loop_
_entity.id
_entity.type
_entity.pdbx_description
1 polymer ?
#
loop_
_entity_poly.entity_id
_entity_poly.type
_entity_poly.pdbx_seq_one_letter_code
_entity_poly.pdbx_strand_id
1 'polypeptide(L)'
;MENIEIINLWKQYDEKLEKSLSLNQKIITELQQQKAKNALRPARNYKLFVVCFGLIYSGLATYFLYHLSPIASIFLNLSVAIHLLIMLIAVGMYIRQLVLISEIDRSENILQMQQKMAKLQSSTLRVIGICFLQFPVFATWNIRLELIDKNPLAFWLVQMPVVAILTYIGIWFFKNINIKNMDKRWFRMMFYGVEWSSILKSGKFLKEIETFERN
;
A
#
# COMPACT_ATOMS: atom_id res chain seq x y z
N MET A 1 48.64 -41.13 -24.55
CA MET A 1 47.74 -40.30 -25.39
C MET A 1 46.31 -40.39 -24.89
N GLU A 2 45.74 -41.58 -24.68
CA GLU A 2 44.39 -41.78 -24.09
C GLU A 2 44.08 -40.97 -22.82
N ASN A 3 45.01 -40.94 -21.85
CA ASN A 3 44.76 -40.24 -20.57
C ASN A 3 44.63 -38.71 -20.76
N ILE A 4 45.34 -38.13 -21.74
CA ILE A 4 45.28 -36.70 -22.06
C ILE A 4 43.96 -36.37 -22.78
N GLU A 5 43.47 -37.26 -23.63
CA GLU A 5 42.17 -37.12 -24.31
C GLU A 5 41.01 -37.19 -23.32
N ILE A 6 41.04 -38.13 -22.37
CA ILE A 6 40.01 -38.23 -21.31
C ILE A 6 39.99 -36.97 -20.45
N ILE A 7 41.16 -36.45 -20.04
CA ILE A 7 41.27 -35.21 -19.25
C ILE A 7 40.70 -34.02 -20.04
N ASN A 8 41.01 -33.92 -21.33
CA ASN A 8 40.50 -32.85 -22.18
C ASN A 8 38.98 -32.96 -22.38
N LEU A 9 38.44 -34.18 -22.55
CA LEU A 9 37.00 -34.42 -22.65
C LEU A 9 36.29 -33.98 -21.36
N TRP A 10 36.84 -34.37 -20.19
CA TRP A 10 36.32 -33.97 -18.88
C TRP A 10 36.28 -32.45 -18.71
N LYS A 11 37.37 -31.75 -19.05
CA LYS A 11 37.40 -30.28 -18.99
C LYS A 11 36.36 -29.62 -19.89
N GLN A 12 36.17 -30.13 -21.11
CA GLN A 12 35.15 -29.61 -22.02
C GLN A 12 33.72 -29.83 -21.49
N TYR A 13 33.47 -30.97 -20.84
CA TYR A 13 32.18 -31.22 -20.18
C TYR A 13 31.96 -30.30 -19.00
N ASP A 14 33.00 -30.06 -18.18
CA ASP A 14 32.96 -29.16 -17.04
C ASP A 14 32.66 -27.71 -17.46
N GLU A 15 33.37 -27.21 -18.48
CA GLU A 15 33.12 -25.87 -19.06
C GLU A 15 31.70 -25.73 -19.62
N LYS A 16 31.19 -26.78 -20.30
CA LYS A 16 29.80 -26.78 -20.78
C LYS A 16 28.80 -26.77 -19.64
N LEU A 17 29.08 -27.50 -18.56
CA LEU A 17 28.24 -27.56 -17.37
C LEU A 17 28.20 -26.21 -16.67
N GLU A 18 29.35 -25.57 -16.43
CA GLU A 18 29.44 -24.22 -15.85
C GLU A 18 28.72 -23.17 -16.72
N LYS A 19 28.91 -23.23 -18.04
CA LYS A 19 28.22 -22.33 -18.97
C LYS A 19 26.70 -22.54 -18.95
N SER A 20 26.24 -23.80 -18.88
CA SER A 20 24.82 -24.09 -18.77
C SER A 20 24.24 -23.61 -17.44
N LEU A 21 24.97 -23.80 -16.33
CA LEU A 21 24.54 -23.40 -15.00
C LEU A 21 24.42 -21.87 -14.88
N SER A 22 25.44 -21.12 -15.32
CA SER A 22 25.43 -19.66 -15.32
C SER A 22 24.31 -19.08 -16.21
N LEU A 23 24.08 -19.68 -17.38
CA LEU A 23 22.98 -19.30 -18.27
C LEU A 23 21.61 -19.58 -17.63
N ASN A 24 21.44 -20.75 -17.01
CA ASN A 24 20.20 -21.10 -16.31
C ASN A 24 19.92 -20.14 -15.16
N GLN A 25 20.93 -19.78 -14.37
CA GLN A 25 20.79 -18.83 -13.26
C GLN A 25 20.38 -17.44 -13.75
N LYS A 26 20.97 -16.97 -14.86
CA LYS A 26 20.58 -15.72 -15.51
C LYS A 26 19.13 -15.76 -15.99
N ILE A 27 18.73 -16.82 -16.70
CA ILE A 27 17.36 -16.99 -17.20
C ILE A 27 16.35 -17.03 -16.04
N ILE A 28 16.63 -17.79 -14.98
CA ILE A 28 15.76 -17.86 -13.80
C ILE A 28 15.60 -16.47 -13.17
N THR A 29 16.70 -15.74 -13.04
CA THR A 29 16.70 -14.38 -12.49
C THR A 29 15.83 -13.44 -13.31
N GLU A 30 16.04 -13.39 -14.62
CA GLU A 30 15.25 -12.55 -15.54
C GLU A 30 13.76 -12.93 -15.52
N LEU A 31 13.45 -14.23 -15.55
CA LEU A 31 12.08 -14.73 -15.46
C LEU A 31 11.41 -14.34 -14.13
N GLN A 32 12.11 -14.45 -13.02
CA GLN A 32 11.58 -14.07 -11.70
C GLN A 32 11.38 -12.56 -11.58
N GLN A 33 12.30 -11.74 -12.12
CA GLN A 33 12.10 -10.29 -12.20
C GLN A 33 10.88 -9.95 -13.04
N GLN A 34 10.69 -10.59 -14.20
CA GLN A 34 9.53 -10.37 -15.05
C GLN A 34 8.22 -10.77 -14.35
N LYS A 35 8.21 -11.91 -13.65
CA LYS A 35 7.08 -12.35 -12.81
C LYS A 35 6.78 -11.35 -11.70
N ALA A 36 7.81 -10.80 -11.04
CA ALA A 36 7.65 -9.76 -10.02
C ALA A 36 6.99 -8.50 -10.60
N LYS A 37 7.46 -8.02 -11.76
CA LYS A 37 6.88 -6.86 -12.46
C LYS A 37 5.43 -7.11 -12.86
N ASN A 38 5.14 -8.27 -13.44
CA ASN A 38 3.79 -8.64 -13.84
C ASN A 38 2.83 -8.79 -12.65
N ALA A 39 3.29 -9.33 -11.52
CA ALA A 39 2.49 -9.47 -10.30
C ALA A 39 2.06 -8.12 -9.69
N LEU A 40 2.78 -7.03 -9.97
CA LEU A 40 2.40 -5.67 -9.54
C LEU A 40 1.33 -5.02 -10.42
N ARG A 41 1.07 -5.51 -11.64
CA ARG A 41 0.10 -4.88 -12.55
C ARG A 41 -1.29 -4.70 -11.94
N PRO A 42 -1.88 -5.68 -11.24
CA PRO A 42 -3.19 -5.49 -10.62
C PRO A 42 -3.17 -4.39 -9.54
N ALA A 43 -2.13 -4.33 -8.71
CA ALA A 43 -1.97 -3.25 -7.73
C ALA A 43 -1.83 -1.88 -8.41
N ARG A 44 -1.08 -1.80 -9.52
CA ARG A 44 -0.96 -0.57 -10.31
C ARG A 44 -2.32 -0.11 -10.84
N ASN A 45 -3.08 -1.01 -11.46
CA ASN A 45 -4.37 -0.69 -12.05
C ASN A 45 -5.38 -0.29 -10.97
N TYR A 46 -5.38 -0.97 -9.82
CA TYR A 46 -6.19 -0.61 -8.67
C TYR A 46 -5.86 0.80 -8.17
N LYS A 47 -4.56 1.12 -7.96
CA LYS A 47 -4.14 2.45 -7.53
C LYS A 47 -4.50 3.54 -8.55
N LEU A 48 -4.41 3.26 -9.85
CA LEU A 48 -4.85 4.19 -10.90
C LEU A 48 -6.34 4.49 -10.76
N PHE A 49 -7.16 3.44 -10.61
CA PHE A 49 -8.60 3.59 -10.40
C PHE A 49 -8.91 4.40 -9.14
N VAL A 50 -8.24 4.12 -8.02
CA VAL A 50 -8.40 4.85 -6.75
C VAL A 50 -8.00 6.32 -6.89
N VAL A 51 -6.93 6.64 -7.62
CA VAL A 51 -6.53 8.03 -7.87
C VAL A 51 -7.59 8.76 -8.71
N CYS A 52 -8.06 8.15 -9.81
CA CYS A 52 -9.10 8.75 -10.65
C CYS A 52 -10.39 9.00 -9.86
N PHE A 53 -10.86 7.98 -9.15
CA PHE A 53 -12.06 8.07 -8.33
C PHE A 53 -11.89 9.07 -7.18
N GLY A 54 -10.72 9.05 -6.52
CA GLY A 54 -10.39 9.96 -5.42
C GLY A 54 -10.39 11.42 -5.85
N LEU A 55 -9.89 11.75 -7.05
CA LEU A 55 -9.94 13.10 -7.61
C LEU A 55 -11.38 13.53 -7.92
N ILE A 56 -12.17 12.67 -8.56
CA ILE A 56 -13.59 12.94 -8.85
C ILE A 56 -14.38 13.17 -7.56
N TYR A 57 -14.20 12.28 -6.58
CA TYR A 57 -14.85 12.37 -5.27
C TYR A 57 -14.43 13.64 -4.52
N SER A 58 -13.14 14.01 -4.54
CA SER A 58 -12.64 15.22 -3.89
C SER A 58 -13.22 16.48 -4.53
N GLY A 59 -13.36 16.50 -5.87
CA GLY A 59 -14.04 17.58 -6.59
C GLY A 59 -15.51 17.71 -6.17
N LEU A 60 -16.23 16.59 -6.08
CA LEU A 60 -17.62 16.56 -5.63
C LEU A 60 -17.77 17.04 -4.17
N ALA A 61 -16.90 16.56 -3.26
CA ALA A 61 -16.89 16.98 -1.87
C ALA A 61 -16.60 18.49 -1.71
N THR A 62 -15.69 19.03 -2.54
CA THR A 62 -15.39 20.47 -2.58
C THR A 62 -16.60 21.27 -3.07
N TYR A 63 -17.28 20.79 -4.12
CA TYR A 63 -18.51 21.40 -4.63
C TYR A 63 -19.60 21.47 -3.57
N PHE A 64 -19.84 20.36 -2.84
CA PHE A 64 -20.80 20.31 -1.75
C PHE A 64 -20.39 21.25 -0.60
N LEU A 65 -19.12 21.26 -0.22
CA LEU A 65 -18.63 22.17 0.82
C LEU A 65 -18.89 23.63 0.44
N TYR A 66 -18.63 24.02 -0.80
CA TYR A 66 -18.86 25.39 -1.25
C TYR A 66 -20.35 25.79 -1.23
N HIS A 67 -21.24 24.93 -1.74
CA HIS A 67 -22.67 25.27 -1.88
C HIS A 67 -23.51 25.07 -0.62
N LEU A 68 -23.18 24.08 0.23
CA LEU A 68 -23.92 23.83 1.47
C LEU A 68 -23.30 24.49 2.70
N SER A 69 -22.08 25.01 2.62
CA SER A 69 -21.43 25.68 3.76
C SER A 69 -22.31 26.76 4.43
N PRO A 70 -23.07 27.60 3.70
CA PRO A 70 -23.92 28.62 4.32
C PRO A 70 -25.09 28.07 5.15
N ILE A 71 -25.53 26.83 4.88
CA ILE A 71 -26.71 26.20 5.51
C ILE A 71 -26.27 25.15 6.54
N ALA A 72 -25.07 24.61 6.38
CA ALA A 72 -24.49 23.58 7.21
C ALA A 72 -24.03 24.09 8.58
N SER A 73 -23.96 23.18 9.57
CA SER A 73 -23.33 23.51 10.85
C SER A 73 -21.82 23.70 10.68
N ILE A 74 -21.22 24.51 11.56
CA ILE A 74 -19.77 24.73 11.55
C ILE A 74 -18.98 23.41 11.72
N PHE A 75 -19.51 22.48 12.51
CA PHE A 75 -18.93 21.15 12.71
C PHE A 75 -18.97 20.28 11.45
N LEU A 76 -20.09 20.32 10.71
CA LEU A 76 -20.23 19.64 9.43
C LEU A 76 -19.22 20.19 8.42
N ASN A 77 -19.10 21.52 8.28
CA ASN A 77 -18.13 22.14 7.38
C ASN A 77 -16.69 21.79 7.72
N LEU A 78 -16.31 21.89 9.00
CA LEU A 78 -14.98 21.52 9.46
C LEU A 78 -14.69 20.03 9.24
N SER A 79 -15.68 19.16 9.48
CA SER A 79 -15.52 17.72 9.27
C SER A 79 -15.28 17.38 7.80
N VAL A 80 -16.09 17.94 6.89
CA VAL A 80 -15.89 17.78 5.44
C VAL A 80 -14.53 18.28 5.00
N ALA A 81 -14.08 19.42 5.53
CA ALA A 81 -12.77 19.99 5.20
C ALA A 81 -11.60 19.09 5.64
N ILE A 82 -11.66 18.54 6.86
CA ILE A 82 -10.64 17.59 7.35
C ILE A 82 -10.66 16.30 6.53
N HIS A 83 -11.85 15.76 6.24
CA HIS A 83 -12.01 14.57 5.40
C HIS A 83 -11.42 14.80 3.99
N LEU A 84 -11.71 15.95 3.38
CA LEU A 84 -11.16 16.35 2.08
C LEU A 84 -9.63 16.44 2.12
N LEU A 85 -9.06 17.04 3.16
CA LEU A 85 -7.61 17.13 3.34
C LEU A 85 -6.96 15.74 3.41
N ILE A 86 -7.53 14.83 4.20
CA ILE A 86 -7.04 13.45 4.33
C ILE A 86 -7.12 12.72 2.99
N MET A 87 -8.23 12.87 2.26
CA MET A 87 -8.40 12.28 0.93
C MET A 87 -7.36 12.79 -0.08
N LEU A 88 -7.09 14.09 -0.10
CA LEU A 88 -6.06 14.67 -0.98
C LEU A 88 -4.65 14.15 -0.64
N ILE A 89 -4.33 14.02 0.66
CA ILE A 89 -3.07 13.42 1.11
C ILE A 89 -2.99 11.96 0.64
N ALA A 90 -4.04 11.18 0.81
CA ALA A 90 -4.09 9.78 0.38
C ALA A 90 -3.90 9.65 -1.14
N VAL A 91 -4.58 10.48 -1.95
CA VAL A 91 -4.41 10.53 -3.40
C VAL A 91 -2.97 10.86 -3.79
N GLY A 92 -2.36 11.88 -3.16
CA GLY A 92 -0.95 12.24 -3.40
C GLY A 92 0.02 11.08 -3.08
N MET A 93 -0.23 10.35 -1.99
CA MET A 93 0.55 9.16 -1.66
C MET A 93 0.36 8.02 -2.66
N TYR A 94 -0.87 7.79 -3.15
CA TYR A 94 -1.12 6.79 -4.19
C TYR A 94 -0.44 7.15 -5.52
N ILE A 95 -0.40 8.44 -5.89
CA ILE A 95 0.37 8.91 -7.06
C ILE A 95 1.87 8.60 -6.85
N ARG A 96 2.43 8.89 -5.68
CA ARG A 96 3.84 8.55 -5.37
C ARG A 96 4.09 7.05 -5.45
N GLN A 97 3.14 6.22 -5.03
CA GLN A 97 3.23 4.76 -5.15
C GLN A 97 3.15 4.28 -6.60
N LEU A 98 2.37 4.93 -7.47
CA LEU A 98 2.36 4.64 -8.91
C LEU A 98 3.72 4.95 -9.55
N VAL A 99 4.35 6.07 -9.16
CA VAL A 99 5.72 6.40 -9.58
C VAL A 99 6.69 5.31 -9.12
N LEU A 100 6.61 4.90 -7.85
CA LEU A 100 7.45 3.85 -7.29
C LEU A 100 7.28 2.50 -8.02
N ILE A 101 6.05 2.14 -8.40
CA ILE A 101 5.78 0.94 -9.22
C ILE A 101 6.44 1.07 -10.60
N SER A 102 6.37 2.24 -11.24
CA SER A 102 7.05 2.47 -12.52
C SER A 102 8.57 2.41 -12.39
N GLU A 103 9.12 2.86 -11.26
CA GLU A 103 10.56 2.76 -10.96
C GLU A 103 11.02 1.32 -10.70
N ILE A 104 10.14 0.44 -10.20
CA ILE A 104 10.40 -1.00 -10.07
C ILE A 104 10.39 -1.67 -11.44
N ASP A 105 9.44 -1.30 -12.30
CA ASP A 105 9.30 -1.85 -13.65
C ASP A 105 10.52 -1.55 -14.54
N ARG A 106 11.08 -0.35 -14.40
CA ARG A 106 12.30 0.09 -15.12
C ARG A 106 13.62 -0.37 -14.49
N SER A 107 13.60 -0.93 -13.28
CA SER A 107 14.81 -1.37 -12.61
C SER A 107 15.27 -2.72 -13.17
N GLU A 108 16.57 -2.82 -13.45
CA GLU A 108 17.24 -4.07 -13.82
C GLU A 108 18.00 -4.67 -12.62
N ASN A 109 18.36 -3.82 -11.66
CA ASN A 109 19.04 -4.25 -10.44
C ASN A 109 18.04 -4.79 -9.39
N ILE A 110 18.27 -6.01 -8.93
CA ILE A 110 17.40 -6.74 -7.97
C ILE A 110 17.34 -6.02 -6.62
N LEU A 111 18.49 -5.59 -6.09
CA LEU A 111 18.56 -4.90 -4.80
C LEU A 111 17.75 -3.60 -4.83
N GLN A 112 17.82 -2.85 -5.94
CA GLN A 112 17.00 -1.66 -6.12
C GLN A 112 15.50 -1.99 -6.19
N MET A 113 15.12 -3.06 -6.90
CA MET A 113 13.73 -3.53 -6.93
C MET A 113 13.22 -3.89 -5.54
N GLN A 114 14.02 -4.64 -4.75
CA GLN A 114 13.66 -5.05 -3.39
C GLN A 114 13.51 -3.84 -2.45
N GLN A 115 14.44 -2.88 -2.49
CA GLN A 115 14.35 -1.66 -1.67
C GLN A 115 13.10 -0.83 -2.02
N LYS A 116 12.80 -0.66 -3.32
CA LYS A 116 11.59 0.02 -3.77
C LYS A 116 10.33 -0.78 -3.40
N MET A 117 10.36 -2.11 -3.45
CA MET A 117 9.25 -2.96 -3.02
C MET A 117 8.95 -2.79 -1.52
N ALA A 118 9.98 -2.76 -0.68
CA ALA A 118 9.82 -2.52 0.76
C ALA A 118 9.22 -1.12 1.04
N LYS A 119 9.68 -0.10 0.29
CA LYS A 119 9.08 1.25 0.33
C LYS A 119 7.62 1.23 -0.12
N LEU A 120 7.27 0.44 -1.14
CA LEU A 120 5.89 0.30 -1.63
C LEU A 120 4.99 -0.30 -0.54
N GLN A 121 5.43 -1.40 0.06
CA GLN A 121 4.71 -2.08 1.14
C GLN A 121 4.47 -1.16 2.32
N SER A 122 5.53 -0.50 2.82
CA SER A 122 5.42 0.42 3.95
C SER A 122 4.52 1.62 3.62
N SER A 123 4.65 2.19 2.43
CA SER A 123 3.80 3.30 1.98
C SER A 123 2.33 2.89 1.88
N THR A 124 2.01 1.73 1.32
CA THR A 124 0.62 1.24 1.21
C THR A 124 -0.02 1.11 2.59
N LEU A 125 0.68 0.54 3.56
CA LEU A 125 0.19 0.44 4.94
C LEU A 125 0.01 1.81 5.58
N ARG A 126 0.95 2.73 5.36
CA ARG A 126 0.88 4.10 5.91
C ARG A 126 -0.30 4.90 5.36
N VAL A 127 -0.62 4.78 4.07
CA VAL A 127 -1.81 5.42 3.47
C VAL A 127 -3.07 4.96 4.20
N ILE A 128 -3.23 3.64 4.35
CA ILE A 128 -4.41 3.08 5.00
C ILE A 128 -4.49 3.54 6.46
N GLY A 129 -3.37 3.53 7.19
CA GLY A 129 -3.30 4.09 8.54
C GLY A 129 -3.74 5.56 8.63
N ILE A 130 -3.32 6.40 7.68
CA ILE A 130 -3.73 7.82 7.61
C ILE A 130 -5.24 7.93 7.34
N CYS A 131 -5.79 7.12 6.44
CA CYS A 131 -7.24 7.12 6.18
C CYS A 131 -8.06 6.76 7.43
N PHE A 132 -7.55 5.92 8.33
CA PHE A 132 -8.23 5.61 9.59
C PHE A 132 -8.26 6.78 10.59
N LEU A 133 -7.39 7.80 10.44
CA LEU A 133 -7.43 8.99 11.29
C LEU A 133 -8.69 9.84 11.08
N GLN A 134 -9.44 9.62 9.99
CA GLN A 134 -10.67 10.34 9.71
C GLN A 134 -11.89 9.77 10.46
N PHE A 135 -11.76 8.66 11.19
CA PHE A 135 -12.87 8.05 11.95
C PHE A 135 -13.63 9.01 12.88
N PRO A 136 -12.95 9.82 13.73
CA PRO A 136 -13.66 10.78 14.56
C PRO A 136 -14.35 11.89 13.76
N VAL A 137 -13.89 12.19 12.55
CA VAL A 137 -14.49 13.22 11.67
C VAL A 137 -15.92 12.83 11.27
N PHE A 138 -16.16 11.54 11.03
CA PHE A 138 -17.50 11.05 10.74
C PHE A 138 -18.44 11.11 11.96
N ALA A 139 -17.88 11.01 13.16
CA ALA A 139 -18.64 11.16 14.40
C ALA A 139 -19.10 12.60 14.59
N THR A 140 -18.27 13.58 14.23
CA THR A 140 -18.55 15.02 14.42
C THR A 140 -19.53 15.60 13.40
N TRP A 141 -19.86 14.86 12.34
CA TRP A 141 -20.69 15.34 11.23
C TRP A 141 -22.11 15.78 11.64
N ASN A 142 -22.67 15.12 12.66
CA ASN A 142 -24.04 15.36 13.13
C ASN A 142 -24.13 16.40 14.26
N ILE A 143 -23.01 16.97 14.70
CA ILE A 143 -23.00 17.94 15.80
C ILE A 143 -23.59 19.28 15.31
N ARG A 144 -24.58 19.77 16.04
CA ARG A 144 -25.18 21.10 15.88
C ARG A 144 -25.10 21.83 17.22
N LEU A 145 -24.95 23.15 17.20
CA LEU A 145 -24.92 23.97 18.42
C LEU A 145 -26.18 23.75 19.27
N GLU A 146 -27.34 23.62 18.62
CA GLU A 146 -28.60 23.32 19.30
C GLU A 146 -28.60 22.03 20.11
N LEU A 147 -27.81 21.00 19.72
CA LEU A 147 -27.71 19.77 20.49
C LEU A 147 -27.00 20.00 21.82
N ILE A 148 -26.03 20.91 21.84
CA ILE A 148 -25.25 21.28 23.03
C ILE A 148 -26.14 22.05 23.99
N ASP A 149 -26.93 23.00 23.46
CA ASP A 149 -27.75 23.89 24.29
C ASP A 149 -29.06 23.24 24.76
N LYS A 150 -29.75 22.50 23.88
CA LYS A 150 -31.07 21.92 24.18
C LYS A 150 -31.00 20.54 24.84
N ASN A 151 -29.92 19.78 24.61
CA ASN A 151 -29.81 18.42 25.13
C ASN A 151 -28.38 18.07 25.58
N PRO A 152 -27.85 18.79 26.58
CA PRO A 152 -26.46 18.66 27.01
C PRO A 152 -26.12 17.25 27.52
N LEU A 153 -27.07 16.56 28.15
CA LEU A 153 -26.85 15.18 28.61
C LEU A 153 -26.62 14.22 27.45
N ALA A 154 -27.41 14.31 26.37
CA ALA A 154 -27.21 13.49 25.19
C ALA A 154 -25.87 13.79 24.50
N PHE A 155 -25.47 15.06 24.46
CA PHE A 155 -24.17 15.46 23.92
C PHE A 155 -23.00 14.87 24.72
N TRP A 156 -22.99 15.03 26.04
CA TRP A 156 -21.88 14.58 26.88
C TRP A 156 -21.84 13.07 27.15
N LEU A 157 -22.99 12.39 27.24
CA LEU A 157 -23.05 10.96 27.58
C LEU A 157 -23.12 10.03 26.37
N VAL A 158 -23.50 10.54 25.19
CA VAL A 158 -23.62 9.71 23.98
C VAL A 158 -22.63 10.19 22.92
N GLN A 159 -22.77 11.45 22.49
CA GLN A 159 -21.99 11.96 21.36
C GLN A 159 -20.49 12.00 21.65
N MET A 160 -20.07 12.57 22.78
CA MET A 160 -18.66 12.68 23.15
C MET A 160 -17.97 11.32 23.37
N PRO A 161 -18.58 10.34 24.06
CA PRO A 161 -18.03 8.99 24.15
C PRO A 161 -17.88 8.30 22.79
N VAL A 162 -18.84 8.46 21.87
CA VAL A 162 -18.72 7.91 20.50
C VAL A 162 -17.53 8.53 19.77
N VAL A 163 -17.37 9.85 19.84
CA VAL A 163 -16.21 10.56 19.25
C VAL A 163 -14.91 10.07 19.88
N ALA A 164 -14.86 9.90 21.21
CA ALA A 164 -13.67 9.42 21.92
C ALA A 164 -13.29 7.98 21.52
N ILE A 165 -14.28 7.08 21.42
CA ILE A 165 -14.09 5.70 20.98
C ILE A 165 -13.55 5.67 19.55
N LEU A 166 -14.16 6.43 18.63
CA LEU A 166 -13.71 6.48 17.23
C LEU A 166 -12.32 7.11 17.08
N THR A 167 -12.00 8.12 17.91
CA THR A 167 -10.65 8.70 17.99
C THR A 167 -9.64 7.65 18.44
N TYR A 168 -9.95 6.92 19.52
CA TYR A 168 -9.09 5.86 20.02
C TYR A 168 -8.86 4.78 18.97
N ILE A 169 -9.92 4.32 18.31
CA ILE A 169 -9.85 3.32 17.23
C ILE A 169 -9.01 3.84 16.06
N GLY A 170 -9.22 5.07 15.61
CA GLY A 170 -8.44 5.68 14.52
C GLY A 170 -6.94 5.76 14.84
N ILE A 171 -6.59 6.20 16.05
CA ILE A 171 -5.20 6.27 16.51
C ILE A 171 -4.60 4.86 16.66
N TRP A 172 -5.36 3.90 17.18
CA TRP A 172 -4.92 2.52 17.32
C TRP A 172 -4.61 1.91 15.95
N PHE A 173 -5.47 2.08 14.95
CA PHE A 173 -5.21 1.62 13.59
C PHE A 173 -4.00 2.33 12.97
N PHE A 174 -3.88 3.64 13.11
CA PHE A 174 -2.73 4.39 12.60
C PHE A 174 -1.40 3.86 13.14
N LYS A 175 -1.34 3.51 14.44
CA LYS A 175 -0.14 2.96 15.07
C LYS A 175 0.08 1.47 14.74
N ASN A 176 -0.99 0.69 14.64
CA ASN A 176 -0.91 -0.76 14.53
C ASN A 176 -0.85 -1.27 13.09
N ILE A 177 -1.25 -0.49 12.10
CA ILE A 177 -1.11 -0.83 10.68
C ILE A 177 0.35 -0.63 10.26
N ASN A 178 1.15 -1.66 10.51
CA ASN A 178 2.58 -1.71 10.19
C ASN A 178 2.96 -3.16 9.80
N ILE A 179 4.05 -3.30 9.05
CA ILE A 179 4.62 -4.58 8.60
C ILE A 179 4.82 -5.55 9.78
N LYS A 180 5.20 -5.04 10.95
CA LYS A 180 5.40 -5.84 12.18
C LYS A 180 4.15 -6.58 12.67
N ASN A 181 2.95 -6.10 12.32
CA ASN A 181 1.68 -6.70 12.73
C ASN A 181 1.02 -7.52 11.61
N MET A 182 1.69 -7.72 10.48
CA MET A 182 1.12 -8.38 9.30
C MET A 182 0.65 -9.82 9.57
N ASP A 183 1.29 -10.51 10.52
CA ASP A 183 0.97 -11.89 10.90
C ASP A 183 -0.25 -12.01 11.84
N LYS A 184 -0.80 -10.90 12.31
CA LYS A 184 -1.99 -10.91 13.17
C LYS A 184 -3.25 -11.21 12.36
N ARG A 185 -4.18 -11.97 12.96
CA ARG A 185 -5.44 -12.39 12.29
C ARG A 185 -6.27 -11.19 11.80
N TRP A 186 -6.43 -10.15 12.62
CA TRP A 186 -7.18 -8.95 12.26
C TRP A 186 -6.57 -8.22 11.06
N PHE A 187 -5.24 -8.20 10.97
CA PHE A 187 -4.53 -7.58 9.86
C PHE A 187 -4.80 -8.36 8.56
N ARG A 188 -4.63 -9.69 8.59
CA ARG A 188 -4.90 -10.53 7.41
C ARG A 188 -6.34 -10.42 6.91
N MET A 189 -7.31 -10.32 7.81
CA MET A 189 -8.72 -10.14 7.44
C MET A 189 -8.96 -8.78 6.76
N MET A 190 -8.31 -7.72 7.24
CA MET A 190 -8.46 -6.38 6.66
C MET A 190 -7.71 -6.21 5.33
N PHE A 191 -6.57 -6.89 5.17
CA PHE A 191 -5.67 -6.73 4.02
C PHE A 191 -5.81 -7.82 2.96
N TYR A 192 -6.95 -8.51 2.87
CA TYR A 192 -7.21 -9.55 1.86
C TYR A 192 -7.59 -8.98 0.46
N GLY A 193 -7.01 -7.84 0.08
CA GLY A 193 -7.32 -7.13 -1.17
C GLY A 193 -6.44 -7.53 -2.35
N VAL A 194 -6.94 -7.29 -3.57
CA VAL A 194 -6.17 -7.46 -4.83
C VAL A 194 -4.87 -6.65 -4.80
N GLU A 195 -4.91 -5.43 -4.26
CA GLU A 195 -3.75 -4.57 -4.14
C GLU A 195 -2.65 -5.18 -3.25
N TRP A 196 -3.00 -5.55 -2.01
CA TRP A 196 -2.05 -6.05 -1.04
C TRP A 196 -1.47 -7.41 -1.44
N SER A 197 -2.33 -8.31 -1.93
CA SER A 197 -1.92 -9.63 -2.41
C SER A 197 -0.95 -9.55 -3.60
N SER A 198 -1.18 -8.62 -4.55
CA SER A 198 -0.25 -8.35 -5.65
C SER A 198 1.11 -7.87 -5.18
N ILE A 199 1.15 -6.93 -4.22
CA ILE A 199 2.41 -6.40 -3.67
C ILE A 199 3.19 -7.51 -2.95
N LEU A 200 2.51 -8.34 -2.15
CA LEU A 200 3.15 -9.48 -1.47
C LEU A 200 3.66 -10.52 -2.46
N LYS A 201 2.89 -10.85 -3.50
CA LYS A 201 3.28 -11.81 -4.52
C LYS A 201 4.52 -11.35 -5.29
N SER A 202 4.58 -10.07 -5.65
CA SER A 202 5.75 -9.49 -6.30
C SER A 202 7.00 -9.56 -5.43
N GLY A 203 6.87 -9.21 -4.14
CA GLY A 203 7.96 -9.33 -3.18
C GLY A 203 8.47 -10.77 -3.01
N LYS A 204 7.59 -11.77 -3.06
CA LYS A 204 7.98 -13.20 -3.01
C LYS A 204 8.87 -13.59 -4.18
N PHE A 205 8.51 -13.23 -5.41
CA PHE A 205 9.35 -13.52 -6.59
C PHE A 205 10.74 -12.89 -6.50
N LEU A 206 10.86 -11.67 -5.95
CA LEU A 206 12.17 -11.05 -5.71
C LEU A 206 12.99 -11.71 -4.60
N LYS A 207 12.33 -12.32 -3.62
CA LYS A 207 12.99 -13.05 -2.52
C LYS A 207 13.45 -14.44 -2.96
N GLU A 208 12.73 -15.07 -3.89
CA GLU A 208 13.16 -16.33 -4.50
C GLU A 208 14.52 -16.17 -5.20
N ILE A 209 14.76 -15.05 -5.87
CA ILE A 209 16.07 -14.75 -6.51
C ILE A 209 17.21 -14.75 -5.48
N GLU A 210 17.04 -14.06 -4.35
CA GLU A 210 18.04 -14.05 -3.26
C GLU A 210 18.33 -15.46 -2.73
N THR A 211 17.31 -16.32 -2.71
CA THR A 211 17.46 -17.72 -2.26
C THR A 211 18.24 -18.56 -3.26
N PHE A 212 18.14 -18.26 -4.57
CA PHE A 212 18.93 -18.91 -5.62
C PHE A 212 20.36 -18.39 -5.74
N GLU A 213 20.62 -17.15 -5.34
CA GLU A 213 21.99 -16.59 -5.33
C GLU A 213 22.81 -17.05 -4.12
N ARG A 214 22.14 -17.48 -3.04
CA ARG A 214 22.76 -17.84 -1.76
C ARG A 214 23.01 -19.35 -1.59
N ASN A 215 22.44 -20.17 -2.47
CA ASN A 215 22.63 -21.62 -2.56
C ASN A 215 23.42 -21.95 -3.83
#